data_AF-A0AAX3HYQ8-F1
#
_entry.id   AF-A0AAX3HYQ8-F1
#
_cell.length_a   1.000
_cell.length_b   1.000
_cell.length_c   1.000
_cell.angle_alpha   90.00
_cell.angle_beta   90.00
_cell.angle_gamma   90.00
#
_symmetry.space_group_name_H-M   'P 1'
#
loop_
_entity.id
_entity.type
_entity.pdbx_description
1 polymer ?
#
loop_
_entity_poly.entity_id
_entity_poly.type
_entity_poly.pdbx_seq_one_letter_code
_entity_poly.pdbx_strand_id
1 'polypeptide(L)'
;MQISSDKILNKMANEIAKAKSSEGQKSKDHLLVVRALCDLLLDEQVESSTYREPQIQSQVIGSQPIKTVQPVMPVSGEPVYIKEEGANGNSLFDF
;
A
#
# COMPACT_ATOMS: atom_id res chain seq x y z
N MET A 1 12.39 6.50 7.85
CA MET A 1 13.62 6.62 8.66
C MET A 1 14.24 5.22 8.71
N GLN A 2 15.19 4.89 7.83
CA GLN A 2 15.76 3.53 7.81
C GLN A 2 16.72 3.36 8.99
N ILE A 3 16.35 2.50 9.93
CA ILE A 3 17.23 2.03 11.00
C ILE A 3 17.83 0.72 10.53
N SER A 4 19.15 0.57 10.56
CA SER A 4 19.78 -0.70 10.15
C SER A 4 19.43 -1.84 11.10
N SER A 5 19.22 -3.04 10.57
CA SER A 5 18.95 -4.25 11.34
C SER A 5 20.01 -4.49 12.42
N ASP A 6 21.29 -4.24 12.11
CA ASP A 6 22.40 -4.36 13.06
C ASP A 6 22.25 -3.44 14.27
N LYS A 7 21.73 -2.22 14.08
CA LYS A 7 21.51 -1.29 15.20
C LYS A 7 20.41 -1.79 16.13
N ILE A 8 19.37 -2.42 15.59
CA ILE A 8 18.28 -3.04 16.36
C ILE A 8 18.82 -4.23 17.15
N LEU A 9 19.58 -5.12 16.52
CA LEU A 9 20.20 -6.28 17.16
C LEU A 9 21.14 -5.88 18.31
N ASN A 10 21.96 -4.85 18.11
CA ASN A 10 22.81 -4.30 19.18
C ASN A 10 21.99 -3.74 20.35
N LYS A 11 20.85 -3.10 20.07
CA LYS A 11 19.94 -2.59 21.11
C LYS A 11 19.28 -3.73 21.88
N MET A 12 18.87 -4.81 21.21
CA MET A 12 18.36 -6.02 21.86
C MET A 12 19.41 -6.60 22.82
N ALA A 13 20.66 -6.75 22.39
CA ALA A 13 21.73 -7.27 23.23
C ALA A 13 21.95 -6.43 24.51
N ASN A 14 21.88 -5.10 24.39
CA ASN A 14 21.99 -4.20 25.53
C ASN A 14 20.80 -4.34 26.49
N GLU A 15 19.57 -4.38 25.97
CA GLU A 15 18.38 -4.57 26.81
C GLU A 15 18.38 -5.93 27.52
N ILE A 16 18.86 -6.99 26.87
CA ILE A 16 19.08 -8.30 27.51
C ILE A 16 20.10 -8.19 28.65
N ALA A 17 21.22 -7.49 28.44
CA ALA A 17 22.21 -7.28 29.49
C ALA A 17 21.61 -6.54 30.71
N LYS A 18 20.79 -5.50 30.47
CA LYS A 18 20.08 -4.77 31.52
C LYS A 18 19.03 -5.63 32.22
N ALA A 19 18.32 -6.48 31.49
CA ALA A 19 17.35 -7.41 32.07
C ALA A 19 18.02 -8.40 33.03
N LYS A 20 19.22 -8.89 32.67
CA LYS A 20 20.02 -9.78 33.51
C LYS A 20 20.56 -9.13 34.77
N SER A 21 20.84 -7.82 34.73
CA SER A 21 21.32 -7.06 35.89
C SER A 21 20.20 -6.41 36.71
N SER A 22 18.94 -6.56 36.29
CA SER A 22 17.77 -5.97 36.94
C SER A 22 16.89 -7.06 37.55
N GLU A 23 16.11 -6.71 38.56
CA GLU A 23 15.20 -7.64 39.24
C GLU A 23 13.74 -7.18 39.15
N GLY A 24 12.83 -8.13 39.39
CA GLY A 24 11.39 -7.86 39.47
C GLY A 24 10.81 -7.24 38.19
N GLN A 25 10.09 -6.13 38.37
CA GLN A 25 9.37 -5.48 37.27
C GLN A 25 10.30 -4.90 36.21
N LYS A 26 11.45 -4.33 36.61
CA LYS A 26 12.40 -3.72 35.66
C LYS A 26 12.96 -4.74 34.67
N SER A 27 13.24 -5.96 35.13
CA SER A 27 13.69 -7.04 34.24
C SER A 27 12.62 -7.37 33.19
N LYS A 28 11.34 -7.41 33.60
CA LYS A 28 10.22 -7.64 32.67
C LYS A 28 10.07 -6.50 31.66
N ASP A 29 10.24 -5.26 32.08
CA ASP A 29 10.13 -4.09 31.20
C ASP A 29 11.21 -4.13 30.11
N HIS A 30 12.45 -4.48 30.46
CA HIS A 30 13.53 -4.69 29.47
C HIS A 30 13.18 -5.81 28.46
N LEU A 31 12.58 -6.91 28.92
CA LEU A 31 12.14 -8.00 28.05
C LEU A 31 10.99 -7.57 27.11
N LEU A 32 10.07 -6.71 27.56
CA LEU A 32 9.03 -6.13 26.71
C LEU A 32 9.63 -5.27 25.60
N VAL A 33 10.68 -4.50 25.89
CA VAL A 33 11.40 -3.73 24.88
C VAL A 33 12.03 -4.67 23.85
N VAL A 34 12.67 -5.76 24.28
CA VAL A 34 13.24 -6.76 23.36
C VAL A 34 12.17 -7.33 22.44
N ARG A 35 10.99 -7.69 22.97
CA ARG A 35 9.87 -8.18 22.18
C ARG A 35 9.45 -7.19 21.11
N ALA A 36 9.22 -5.93 21.48
CA ALA A 36 8.82 -4.89 20.54
C ALA A 36 9.87 -4.66 19.44
N LEU A 37 11.17 -4.80 19.76
CA LEU A 37 12.24 -4.73 18.76
C LEU A 37 12.21 -5.92 17.79
N CYS A 38 11.80 -7.10 18.23
CA CYS A 38 11.63 -8.27 17.35
C CYS A 38 10.46 -8.05 16.39
N ASP A 39 9.33 -7.60 16.92
CA ASP A 39 8.12 -7.32 16.15
C ASP A 39 8.42 -6.28 15.04
N LEU A 40 9.12 -5.19 15.40
CA LEU A 40 9.55 -4.16 14.43
C LEU A 40 10.41 -4.72 13.29
N LEU A 41 11.35 -5.62 13.58
CA LEU A 41 12.28 -6.17 12.58
C LEU A 41 11.60 -7.18 11.64
N LEU A 42 10.60 -7.90 12.15
CA LEU A 42 9.85 -8.90 11.38
C LEU A 42 8.74 -8.26 10.54
N ASP A 43 8.10 -7.19 11.03
CA ASP A 43 7.05 -6.47 10.29
C ASP A 43 7.61 -5.76 9.04
N GLU A 44 8.83 -5.21 9.08
CA GLU A 44 9.47 -4.59 7.89
C GLU A 44 9.69 -5.57 6.72
N GLN A 45 9.71 -6.88 6.96
CA GLN A 45 9.94 -7.88 5.91
C GLN A 45 8.69 -8.11 5.02
N VAL A 46 7.49 -7.83 5.55
CA VAL A 46 6.21 -8.16 4.88
C VAL A 46 5.84 -7.15 3.80
N GLU A 47 6.37 -5.92 3.86
CA GLU A 47 6.08 -4.82 2.92
C GLU A 47 6.89 -4.86 1.61
N SER A 48 7.64 -5.94 1.34
CA SER A 48 8.21 -6.18 0.00
C SER A 48 7.13 -6.67 -0.99
N SER A 49 5.99 -5.97 -1.04
CA SER A 49 4.99 -6.15 -2.08
C SER A 49 5.63 -5.75 -3.41
N THR A 50 6.01 -6.75 -4.18
CA THR A 50 6.41 -6.59 -5.59
C THR A 50 5.31 -5.81 -6.29
N TYR A 51 5.59 -4.56 -6.66
CA TYR A 51 4.70 -3.78 -7.52
C TYR A 51 4.52 -4.56 -8.83
N ARG A 52 3.37 -5.23 -8.96
CA ARG A 52 2.98 -5.90 -10.20
C ARG A 52 2.28 -4.84 -11.04
N GLU A 53 2.97 -4.35 -12.06
CA GLU A 53 2.38 -3.47 -13.06
C GLU A 53 1.12 -4.14 -13.63
N PRO A 54 -0.04 -3.47 -13.64
CA PRO A 54 -1.23 -3.99 -14.27
C PRO A 54 -0.95 -4.16 -15.76
N GLN A 55 -0.80 -5.41 -16.21
CA GLN A 55 -0.69 -5.74 -17.63
C GLN A 55 -2.05 -5.43 -18.26
N ILE A 56 -2.18 -4.24 -18.84
CA ILE A 56 -3.31 -3.90 -19.71
C ILE A 56 -3.19 -4.81 -20.93
N GLN A 57 -3.98 -5.89 -20.96
CA GLN A 57 -4.15 -6.68 -22.17
C GLN A 57 -4.87 -5.81 -23.19
N SER A 58 -4.09 -5.15 -24.05
CA SER A 58 -4.61 -4.54 -25.26
C SER A 58 -5.13 -5.67 -26.15
N GLN A 59 -6.43 -5.93 -26.10
CA GLN A 59 -7.12 -6.76 -27.07
C GLN A 59 -7.11 -6.01 -28.40
N VAL A 60 -6.05 -6.21 -29.18
CA VAL A 60 -6.04 -5.86 -30.60
C VAL A 60 -7.02 -6.79 -31.29
N ILE A 61 -8.24 -6.31 -31.48
CA ILE A 61 -9.26 -6.98 -32.30
C ILE A 61 -8.69 -7.06 -33.71
N GLY A 62 -8.39 -8.31 -34.12
CA GLY A 62 -7.77 -8.63 -35.39
C GLY A 62 -8.59 -8.14 -36.58
N SER A 63 -7.86 -7.64 -37.57
CA SER A 63 -8.34 -7.21 -38.87
C SER A 63 -9.16 -8.32 -39.56
N GLN A 64 -10.42 -8.05 -39.85
CA GLN A 64 -11.17 -8.79 -40.88
C GLN A 64 -11.49 -7.86 -42.04
N PRO A 65 -11.08 -8.18 -43.28
CA PRO A 65 -11.49 -7.41 -44.45
C PRO A 65 -12.86 -7.90 -44.91
N ILE A 66 -13.91 -7.16 -44.57
CA ILE A 66 -15.24 -7.37 -45.17
C ILE A 66 -15.60 -6.11 -45.95
N LYS A 67 -15.70 -6.30 -47.26
CA LYS A 67 -16.12 -5.30 -48.24
C LYS A 67 -17.58 -4.87 -48.01
N THR A 68 -17.88 -3.64 -48.44
CA THR A 68 -19.17 -3.09 -48.89
C THR A 68 -20.06 -2.28 -47.91
N VAL A 69 -20.12 -0.96 -48.21
CA VAL A 69 -21.19 0.06 -48.11
C VAL A 69 -21.97 0.31 -46.80
N GLN A 70 -21.69 1.45 -46.14
CA GLN A 70 -22.56 2.65 -46.03
C GLN A 70 -21.96 3.69 -45.04
N PRO A 71 -22.06 5.01 -45.28
CA PRO A 71 -21.74 6.00 -44.27
C PRO A 71 -22.96 6.19 -43.35
N VAL A 72 -22.88 5.71 -42.11
CA VAL A 72 -23.85 6.04 -41.06
C VAL A 72 -23.17 6.92 -40.02
N MET A 73 -23.88 8.00 -39.70
CA MET A 73 -23.49 9.20 -38.97
C MET A 73 -22.85 8.93 -37.60
N PRO A 74 -22.02 9.87 -37.07
CA PRO A 74 -21.53 9.78 -35.70
C PRO A 74 -22.72 9.90 -34.74
N VAL A 75 -22.93 8.89 -33.89
CA VAL A 75 -23.87 9.01 -32.77
C VAL A 75 -23.23 9.95 -31.74
N SER A 76 -23.73 11.18 -31.71
CA SER A 76 -23.53 12.11 -30.61
C SER A 76 -24.33 11.59 -29.42
N GLY A 77 -23.72 10.71 -28.63
CA GLY A 77 -24.28 10.28 -27.35
C GLY A 77 -23.88 11.26 -26.26
N GLU A 78 -24.80 12.12 -25.86
CA GLU A 78 -24.68 13.01 -24.71
C GLU A 78 -24.47 12.19 -23.42
N PRO A 79 -23.52 12.56 -22.54
CA PRO A 79 -23.36 11.86 -21.26
C PRO A 79 -24.61 12.09 -20.40
N VAL A 80 -25.30 11.02 -20.04
CA VAL A 80 -26.43 11.06 -19.10
C VAL A 80 -25.86 11.38 -17.72
N TYR A 81 -25.98 12.64 -17.30
CA TYR A 81 -25.67 13.08 -15.94
C TYR A 81 -26.78 12.61 -15.00
N ILE A 82 -26.44 11.70 -14.07
CA ILE A 82 -27.28 11.39 -12.92
C ILE A 82 -27.25 12.63 -12.01
N LYS A 83 -28.37 13.34 -11.92
CA LYS A 83 -28.55 14.46 -10.98
C LYS A 83 -28.87 13.87 -9.61
N GLU A 84 -27.89 13.83 -8.72
CA GLU A 84 -28.14 13.55 -7.30
C GLU A 84 -28.68 14.81 -6.62
N GLU A 85 -29.98 14.80 -6.37
CA GLU A 85 -30.74 15.89 -5.75
C GLU A 85 -30.49 15.89 -4.23
N GLY A 86 -29.29 16.32 -3.81
CA GLY A 86 -28.96 16.37 -2.38
C GLY A 86 -27.52 16.73 -1.98
N ALA A 87 -26.61 17.02 -2.91
CA ALA A 87 -25.24 17.37 -2.56
C ALA A 87 -25.08 18.89 -2.35
N ASN A 88 -25.34 19.34 -1.12
CA ASN A 88 -24.92 20.68 -0.68
C ASN A 88 -23.37 20.76 -0.62
N GLY A 89 -22.79 21.23 -1.71
CA GLY A 89 -21.57 22.06 -1.81
C GLY A 89 -20.41 21.83 -0.83
N ASN A 90 -19.36 21.15 -1.30
CA ASN A 90 -18.08 21.77 -1.70
C ASN A 90 -17.20 20.66 -2.30
N SER A 91 -16.75 20.84 -3.55
CA SER A 91 -15.88 19.85 -4.20
C SER A 91 -14.59 19.68 -3.41
N LEU A 92 -14.27 18.45 -3.00
CA LEU A 92 -13.07 18.06 -2.25
C LEU A 92 -11.78 18.09 -3.12
N PHE A 93 -11.86 18.64 -4.34
CA PHE A 93 -10.78 18.74 -5.31
C PHE A 93 -10.59 20.18 -5.78
N ASP A 94 -10.58 21.13 -4.84
CA ASP A 94 -9.99 22.45 -5.07
C ASP A 94 -8.62 22.45 -4.37
N PHE A 95 -7.60 22.00 -5.10
CA PHE A 95 -6.18 22.09 -4.76
C PHE A 95 -5.46 22.92 -5.82
#